data_AF-A0A6J1MXP4-F1
#
_entry.id   AF-A0A6J1MXP4-F1
#
_cell.length_a   1.000
_cell.length_b   1.000
_cell.length_c   1.000
_cell.angle_alpha   90.00
_cell.angle_beta   90.00
_cell.angle_gamma   90.00
#
_symmetry.space_group_name_H-M   'P 1'
#
loop_
_entity.id
_entity.type
_entity.pdbx_description
1 polymer ?
#
loop_
_entity_poly.entity_id
_entity_poly.type
_entity_poly.pdbx_seq_one_letter_code
_entity_poly.pdbx_strand_id
1 'polypeptide(L)'
;MYHQLNRVTGRLIASHLQNPLFPVAPIALQRVDPPAIQYNTNHMSTVTEAAACATGSRRLIPGTNVPYPPVNESIRKQQDLFQRDNDLPVHLKGGPFDGILYRFTMLLCIIGLGGIAHTIYGHAVPKKQ
;
A
#
# COMPACT_ATOMS: atom_id res chain seq x y z
N MET A 1 2.86 12.97 29.47
CA MET A 1 2.95 14.28 30.16
C MET A 1 4.43 14.62 30.31
N TYR A 2 4.93 15.62 29.58
CA TYR A 2 6.31 16.10 29.78
C TYR A 2 6.25 17.42 30.52
N HIS A 3 6.74 17.45 31.75
CA HIS A 3 6.85 18.67 32.53
C HIS A 3 8.07 19.46 32.05
N GLN A 4 7.90 20.75 31.75
CA GLN A 4 9.03 21.62 31.43
C GLN A 4 9.69 22.07 32.74
N LEU A 5 10.93 21.64 32.94
CA LEU A 5 11.76 22.06 34.06
C LEU A 5 12.74 23.12 33.56
N ASN A 6 12.96 24.16 34.36
CA ASN A 6 14.02 25.12 34.11
C ASN A 6 15.36 24.37 34.20
N ARG A 7 16.16 24.43 33.13
CA ARG A 7 17.43 23.68 33.02
C ARG A 7 18.44 24.03 34.12
N VAL A 8 18.37 25.22 34.68
CA VAL A 8 19.35 25.69 35.68
C VAL A 8 18.87 25.40 37.10
N THR A 9 17.58 25.58 37.37
CA THR A 9 17.04 25.47 38.73
C THR A 9 16.28 24.17 39.00
N GLY A 10 16.01 23.38 37.96
CA GLY A 10 15.21 22.15 38.05
C GLY A 10 13.75 22.38 38.46
N ARG A 11 13.32 23.63 38.64
CA ARG A 11 11.95 23.95 39.05
C ARG A 11 11.01 23.87 37.85
N LEU A 12 9.79 23.42 38.12
CA LEU A 12 8.71 23.41 37.13
C LEU A 12 8.46 24.84 36.64
N ILE A 13 8.59 25.03 35.33
CA ILE A 13 8.13 26.24 34.66
C ILE A 13 6.62 26.07 34.54
N ALA A 14 5.86 27.08 35.00
CA ALA A 14 4.40 27.04 34.96
C ALA A 14 3.93 26.77 33.52
N SER A 15 3.50 25.55 33.26
CA SER A 15 2.94 25.15 31.97
C SER A 15 1.54 25.72 31.89
N HIS A 16 1.34 26.80 31.12
CA HIS A 16 0.01 27.29 30.70
C HIS A 16 -0.60 26.32 29.67
N LEU A 17 -0.59 25.03 29.95
CA LEU A 17 -1.19 23.98 29.14
C LEU A 17 -2.30 23.37 29.99
N GLN A 18 -3.40 24.12 30.12
CA GLN A 18 -4.60 23.65 30.81
C GLN A 18 -5.33 22.55 30.03
N ASN A 19 -5.00 22.37 28.75
CA ASN A 19 -5.64 21.39 27.88
C ASN A 19 -4.78 20.12 27.78
N PRO A 20 -5.37 18.92 27.93
CA PRO A 20 -4.64 17.68 27.74
C PRO A 20 -4.12 17.61 26.30
N LEU A 21 -2.85 17.22 26.13
CA LEU A 21 -2.20 17.08 24.81
C LEU A 21 -2.79 15.95 23.96
N PHE A 22 -3.61 15.10 24.56
CA PHE A 22 -4.30 14.01 23.90
C PHE A 22 -5.80 14.23 24.06
N PRO A 23 -6.62 13.95 23.03
CA PRO A 23 -8.06 13.93 23.22
C PRO A 23 -8.37 12.88 24.30
N VAL A 24 -9.08 13.29 25.34
CA VAL A 24 -9.70 12.35 26.28
C VAL A 24 -10.58 11.42 25.44
N ALA A 25 -10.42 10.10 25.59
CA ALA A 25 -11.17 9.14 24.81
C ALA A 25 -12.67 9.50 24.87
N PRO A 26 -13.37 9.59 23.73
CA PRO A 26 -14.76 10.00 23.73
C PRO A 26 -15.57 9.01 24.55
N ILE A 27 -16.32 9.52 25.53
CA ILE A 27 -17.30 8.71 26.25
C ILE A 27 -18.33 8.26 25.23
N ALA A 28 -18.57 6.94 25.12
CA ALA A 28 -19.32 6.32 24.02
C ALA A 28 -20.77 6.81 23.84
N LEU A 29 -21.30 7.62 24.76
CA LEU A 29 -22.65 8.22 24.72
C LEU A 29 -22.67 9.72 24.41
N GLN A 30 -21.52 10.37 24.28
CA GLN A 30 -21.42 11.81 24.10
C GLN A 30 -21.06 12.13 22.64
N ARG A 31 -22.05 12.59 21.86
CA ARG A 31 -21.88 13.04 20.46
C ARG A 31 -21.25 14.45 20.41
N VAL A 32 -20.11 14.62 21.07
CA VAL A 32 -19.33 15.87 21.03
C VAL A 32 -18.17 15.65 20.07
N ASP A 33 -18.00 16.57 19.13
CA ASP A 33 -16.90 16.52 18.17
C ASP A 33 -15.55 16.49 18.92
N PRO A 34 -14.63 15.60 18.53
CA PRO A 34 -13.36 15.47 19.23
C PRO A 34 -12.58 16.79 19.13
N PRO A 35 -12.03 17.31 20.24
CA PRO A 35 -11.34 18.60 20.24
C PRO A 35 -10.13 18.56 19.31
N ALA A 36 -10.00 19.59 18.46
CA ALA A 36 -8.87 19.73 17.55
C ALA A 36 -7.56 19.85 18.32
N ILE A 37 -6.58 19.02 17.98
CA ILE A 37 -5.27 19.01 18.66
C ILE A 37 -4.47 20.24 18.20
N GLN A 38 -4.46 21.30 19.00
CA GLN A 38 -3.62 22.48 18.75
C GLN A 38 -2.21 22.25 19.29
N TYR A 39 -1.27 21.93 18.39
CA TYR A 39 0.16 21.90 18.73
C TYR A 39 0.70 23.34 18.70
N ASN A 40 0.60 24.07 19.81
CA ASN A 40 0.97 25.49 19.88
C ASN A 40 2.49 25.74 20.07
N THR A 41 3.37 24.75 19.81
CA THR A 41 4.82 25.01 19.81
C THR A 41 5.54 24.19 18.75
N ASN A 42 6.52 24.81 18.08
CA ASN A 42 7.32 24.21 17.00
C ASN A 42 8.13 22.98 17.45
N HIS A 43 8.36 22.81 18.76
CA HIS A 43 9.05 21.64 19.31
C HIS A 43 8.13 20.44 19.56
N MET A 44 6.81 20.62 19.44
CA MET A 44 5.79 19.60 19.69
C MET A 44 5.07 19.16 18.42
N SER A 45 5.35 19.82 17.29
CA SER A 45 4.88 19.38 15.99
C SER A 45 5.76 18.24 15.49
N THR A 46 5.21 17.03 15.40
CA THR A 46 5.82 15.92 14.65
C THR A 46 5.79 16.15 13.13
N VAL A 47 5.22 17.28 12.70
CA VAL A 47 5.25 17.77 11.32
C VAL A 47 6.45 18.71 11.23
N THR A 48 7.57 18.23 10.69
CA THR A 48 8.65 19.12 10.23
C THR A 48 8.07 20.10 9.20
N GLU A 49 8.54 21.34 9.12
CA GLU A 49 7.99 22.35 8.20
C GLU A 49 8.02 21.90 6.72
N ALA A 50 8.98 21.02 6.34
CA ALA A 50 9.00 20.36 5.02
C ALA A 50 7.79 19.44 4.77
N ALA A 51 7.10 19.00 5.83
CA ALA A 51 5.87 18.24 5.76
C ALA A 51 4.62 19.13 5.60
N ALA A 52 4.67 20.39 6.03
CA ALA A 52 3.55 21.34 5.94
C ALA A 52 3.37 21.95 4.54
N CYS A 53 4.42 22.00 3.71
CA CYS A 53 4.40 22.65 2.39
C CYS A 53 4.08 21.71 1.20
N ALA A 54 3.61 20.47 1.42
CA ALA A 54 3.27 19.57 0.32
C ALA A 54 1.74 19.40 0.18
N THR A 55 1.18 20.02 -0.86
CA THR A 55 -0.26 20.03 -1.23
C THR A 55 -0.79 18.68 -1.75
N GLY A 56 -0.27 17.54 -1.28
CA GLY A 56 -0.65 16.20 -1.76
C GLY A 56 -1.03 15.26 -0.63
N SER A 57 -2.01 14.38 -0.87
CA SER A 57 -2.36 13.28 0.03
C SER A 57 -1.13 12.38 0.25
N ARG A 58 -0.41 12.59 1.35
CA ARG A 58 0.76 11.77 1.72
C ARG A 58 0.26 10.42 2.20
N ARG A 59 0.58 9.34 1.48
CA ARG A 59 0.60 7.99 2.06
C ARG A 59 1.73 7.96 3.10
N LEU A 60 1.37 8.14 4.37
CA LEU A 60 2.26 7.90 5.51
C LEU A 60 2.21 6.41 5.88
N ILE A 61 3.27 5.91 6.48
CA ILE A 61 3.25 4.55 7.05
C ILE A 61 2.21 4.54 8.18
N PRO A 62 1.21 3.62 8.18
CA PRO A 62 0.17 3.57 9.19
C PRO A 62 0.73 3.60 10.61
N GLY A 63 0.19 4.47 11.46
CA GLY A 63 0.64 4.63 12.85
C GLY A 63 1.90 5.48 13.03
N THR A 64 2.41 6.13 11.99
CA THR A 64 3.59 7.00 12.06
C THR A 64 3.41 8.31 11.30
N ASN A 65 4.25 9.31 11.59
CA ASN A 65 4.34 10.56 10.83
C ASN A 65 5.37 10.48 9.68
N VAL A 66 5.84 9.28 9.33
CA VAL A 66 6.92 9.06 8.38
C VAL A 66 6.34 8.74 6.99
N PRO A 67 6.77 9.45 5.92
CA PRO A 67 6.37 9.11 4.56
C PRO A 67 7.01 7.79 4.11
N TYR A 68 6.35 7.05 3.21
CA TYR A 68 6.99 5.88 2.60
C TYR A 68 8.28 6.29 1.86
N PRO A 69 9.37 5.50 1.97
CA PRO A 69 10.58 5.77 1.21
C PRO A 69 10.27 5.73 -0.30
N PRO A 70 10.93 6.58 -1.11
CA PRO A 70 10.71 6.59 -2.54
C PRO A 70 11.13 5.26 -3.15
N VAL A 71 10.23 4.64 -3.92
CA VAL A 71 10.54 3.48 -4.76
C VAL A 71 11.28 3.93 -6.02
N ASN A 72 12.13 3.04 -6.55
CA ASN A 72 12.80 3.23 -7.84
C ASN A 72 11.77 3.55 -8.94
N GLU A 73 12.12 4.47 -9.84
CA GLU A 73 11.30 4.86 -10.99
C GLU A 73 10.91 3.66 -11.87
N SER A 74 11.79 2.66 -12.03
CA SER A 74 11.48 1.44 -12.77
C SER A 74 10.30 0.67 -12.15
N ILE A 75 10.31 0.50 -10.82
CA ILE A 75 9.24 -0.16 -10.08
C ILE A 75 7.96 0.66 -10.18
N ARG A 76 8.04 1.99 -10.07
CA ARG A 76 6.88 2.86 -10.18
C ARG A 76 6.21 2.78 -11.56
N LYS A 77 6.99 2.69 -12.65
CA LYS A 77 6.48 2.46 -14.00
C LYS A 77 5.77 1.11 -14.13
N GLN A 78 6.33 0.06 -13.54
CA GLN A 78 5.70 -1.27 -13.51
C GLN A 78 4.41 -1.27 -12.68
N GLN A 79 4.41 -0.62 -11.51
CA GLN A 79 3.22 -0.47 -10.69
C GLN A 79 2.10 0.25 -11.44
N ASP A 80 2.39 1.35 -12.14
CA ASP A 80 1.40 2.07 -12.96
C ASP A 80 0.84 1.19 -14.09
N LEU A 81 1.70 0.41 -14.76
CA LEU A 81 1.28 -0.51 -15.81
C LEU A 81 0.34 -1.61 -15.27
N PHE A 82 0.73 -2.29 -14.18
CA PHE A 82 0.00 -3.42 -13.63
C PHE A 82 -1.17 -3.03 -12.72
N GLN A 83 -1.26 -1.78 -12.25
CA GLN A 83 -2.38 -1.28 -11.45
C GLN A 83 -3.37 -0.44 -12.28
N ARG A 84 -3.14 -0.25 -13.58
CA ARG A 84 -4.10 0.45 -14.45
C ARG A 84 -5.44 -0.28 -14.51
N ASP A 85 -6.53 0.44 -14.32
CA ASP A 85 -7.91 -0.10 -14.38
C ASP A 85 -8.37 -0.25 -15.84
N ASN A 86 -7.89 -1.29 -16.52
CA ASN A 86 -8.15 -1.56 -17.93
C ASN A 86 -8.97 -2.84 -18.19
N ASP A 87 -9.56 -3.44 -17.15
CA ASP A 87 -10.29 -4.74 -17.21
C ASP A 87 -9.50 -5.92 -17.81
N LEU A 88 -8.18 -5.76 -18.01
CA LEU A 88 -7.30 -6.81 -18.54
C LEU A 88 -6.86 -7.74 -17.41
N PRO A 89 -6.89 -9.08 -17.63
CA PRO A 89 -6.36 -10.03 -16.67
C PRO A 89 -4.83 -9.88 -16.57
N VAL A 90 -4.28 -10.23 -15.40
CA VAL A 90 -2.84 -10.02 -15.09
C VAL A 90 -1.89 -10.68 -16.10
N HIS A 91 -2.26 -11.81 -16.69
CA HIS A 91 -1.44 -12.56 -17.66
C HIS A 91 -1.48 -11.99 -19.09
N LEU A 92 -2.26 -10.93 -19.35
CA LEU A 92 -2.24 -10.17 -20.62
C LEU A 92 -1.84 -8.70 -20.42
N LYS A 93 -1.51 -8.32 -19.17
CA LYS A 93 -1.32 -6.93 -18.78
C LYS A 93 0.07 -6.38 -19.15
N GLY A 94 1.05 -7.25 -19.39
CA GLY A 94 2.40 -6.90 -19.82
C GLY A 94 2.51 -6.52 -21.30
N GLY A 95 1.46 -6.75 -22.10
CA GLY A 95 1.34 -6.24 -23.46
C GLY A 95 1.04 -7.31 -24.52
N PRO A 96 1.22 -6.99 -25.82
CA PRO A 96 0.81 -7.87 -26.92
C PRO A 96 1.61 -9.18 -26.98
N PHE A 97 2.86 -9.18 -26.50
CA PHE A 97 3.69 -10.39 -26.44
C PHE A 97 3.07 -11.46 -25.54
N ASP A 98 2.47 -11.07 -24.42
CA ASP A 98 1.77 -11.99 -23.51
C ASP A 98 0.66 -12.75 -24.22
N GLY A 99 -0.10 -12.05 -25.09
CA GLY A 99 -1.16 -12.67 -25.89
C GLY A 99 -0.64 -13.68 -26.92
N ILE A 100 0.50 -13.39 -27.57
CA ILE A 100 1.15 -14.32 -28.51
C ILE A 100 1.63 -15.56 -27.75
N LEU A 101 2.30 -15.36 -26.62
CA LEU A 101 2.85 -16.45 -25.80
C LEU A 101 1.74 -17.34 -25.23
N TYR A 102 0.65 -16.74 -24.76
CA TYR A 102 -0.54 -17.47 -24.31
C TYR A 102 -1.14 -18.34 -25.42
N ARG A 103 -1.36 -17.78 -26.62
CA ARG A 103 -1.94 -18.53 -27.73
C ARG A 103 -1.03 -19.66 -28.21
N PHE A 104 0.28 -19.41 -28.25
CA PHE A 104 1.27 -20.41 -28.64
C PHE A 104 1.32 -21.59 -27.66
N THR A 105 1.37 -21.31 -26.35
CA THR A 105 1.36 -22.34 -25.32
C THR A 105 0.04 -23.14 -25.33
N MET A 106 -1.10 -22.46 -25.50
CA MET A 106 -2.39 -23.12 -25.61
C MET A 106 -2.49 -24.06 -26.84
N LEU A 107 -1.95 -23.64 -27.99
CA LEU A 107 -1.85 -24.47 -29.19
C LEU A 107 -1.02 -25.74 -28.94
N LEU A 108 0.16 -25.60 -28.33
CA LEU A 108 1.03 -26.73 -27.98
C LEU A 108 0.32 -27.72 -27.04
N CYS A 109 -0.40 -27.22 -26.05
CA CYS A 109 -1.17 -28.07 -25.13
C CYS A 109 -2.27 -28.85 -25.85
N ILE A 110 -3.04 -28.22 -26.76
CA ILE A 110 -4.08 -28.92 -27.53
C ILE A 110 -3.45 -30.01 -28.42
N ILE A 111 -2.36 -29.68 -29.12
CA ILE A 111 -1.66 -30.64 -29.99
C ILE A 111 -1.15 -31.81 -29.15
N GLY A 112 -0.55 -31.54 -27.98
CA GLY A 112 -0.08 -32.56 -27.05
C GLY A 112 -1.20 -33.48 -26.58
N LEU A 113 -2.34 -32.92 -26.15
CA LEU A 113 -3.51 -33.70 -25.74
C LEU A 113 -4.07 -34.57 -26.88
N GLY A 114 -4.11 -34.04 -28.10
CA GLY A 114 -4.50 -34.80 -29.28
C GLY A 114 -3.55 -35.96 -29.58
N GLY A 115 -2.24 -35.74 -29.49
CA GLY A 115 -1.22 -36.78 -29.66
C GLY A 115 -1.32 -37.89 -28.60
N ILE A 116 -1.58 -37.51 -27.35
CA ILE A 116 -1.83 -38.46 -26.25
C ILE A 116 -3.07 -39.29 -26.55
N ALA A 117 -4.19 -38.66 -26.93
CA ALA A 117 -5.42 -39.35 -27.26
C ALA A 117 -5.24 -40.33 -28.44
N HIS A 118 -4.52 -39.93 -29.49
CA HIS A 118 -4.21 -40.80 -30.63
C HIS A 118 -3.36 -42.00 -30.20
N THR A 119 -2.35 -41.77 -29.34
CA THR A 119 -1.49 -42.83 -28.82
C THR A 119 -2.27 -43.82 -27.99
N ILE A 120 -3.13 -43.33 -27.08
CA ILE A 120 -4.00 -44.16 -26.26
C ILE A 120 -4.94 -44.98 -27.15
N TYR A 121 -5.63 -44.36 -28.10
CA TYR A 121 -6.54 -45.05 -29.01
C TYR A 121 -5.83 -46.16 -29.81
N GLY A 122 -4.66 -45.86 -30.36
CA GLY A 122 -3.87 -46.82 -31.13
C GLY A 122 -3.36 -48.02 -30.33
N HIS A 123 -3.23 -47.90 -29.00
CA HIS A 123 -2.83 -48.99 -28.10
C HIS A 123 -4.01 -49.68 -27.43
N ALA A 124 -5.12 -48.96 -27.21
CA ALA A 124 -6.31 -49.48 -26.54
C ALA A 124 -7.19 -50.33 -27.46
N VAL A 125 -7.19 -50.06 -28.78
CA VAL A 125 -8.00 -50.82 -29.74
C VAL A 125 -7.15 -51.89 -30.43
N PRO A 126 -7.55 -53.18 -30.38
CA PRO A 126 -6.84 -54.24 -31.08
C PRO A 126 -6.92 -54.04 -32.59
N LYS A 127 -5.77 -54.11 -33.26
CA LYS A 127 -5.72 -54.06 -34.72
C LYS A 127 -6.06 -55.44 -35.26
N LYS A 128 -7.02 -55.53 -36.19
CA LYS A 128 -7.27 -56.78 -36.92
C LYS A 128 -6.02 -57.15 -37.71
N GLN A 129 -5.53 -58.38 -37.50
CA GLN A 129 -4.49 -59.00 -38.31
C GLN A 129 -5.06 -59.47 -39.65
#